data_AF-A0A1F8P2S7-F1
#
_entry.id   AF-A0A1F8P2S7-F1
#
_cell.length_a   1.000
_cell.length_b   1.000
_cell.length_c   1.000
_cell.angle_alpha   90.00
_cell.angle_beta   90.00
_cell.angle_gamma   90.00
#
_symmetry.space_group_name_H-M   'P 1'
#
loop_
_entity.id
_entity.type
_entity.pdbx_description
1 polymer ?
#
loop_
_entity_poly.entity_id
_entity_poly.type
_entity_poly.pdbx_seq_one_letter_code
_entity_poly.pdbx_strand_id
1 'polypeptide(L)'
;MVSPGNPLSIHGLDDLIGTRVRFINRQPGSGTRIWLDQQLEHLELDCKQILGYEREVHTHLHVADEVLSGRADVGLGLQAAAIQSELDFIPLFNERYDLVIPEEQFHSPGLLPALETLHSKKFRQAIERLGGYNTQNSGVEIPM
;
A
#
# COMPACT_ATOMS: atom_id res chain seq x y z
N MET A 1 4.92 4.22 5.69
CA MET A 1 6.16 4.91 5.28
C MET A 1 6.45 6.02 6.26
N VAL A 2 7.72 6.25 6.53
CA VAL A 2 8.22 7.19 7.55
C VAL A 2 9.38 7.99 6.96
N SER A 3 9.74 9.09 7.61
CA SER A 3 10.91 9.88 7.21
C SER A 3 12.19 9.03 7.17
N PRO A 4 13.17 9.37 6.31
CA PRO A 4 14.41 8.61 6.20
C PRO A 4 15.13 8.50 7.55
N GLY A 5 15.61 7.30 7.87
CA GLY A 5 16.24 6.95 9.14
C GLY A 5 15.26 6.68 10.28
N ASN A 6 13.93 6.78 10.05
CA ASN A 6 12.88 6.58 11.05
C ASN A 6 13.18 7.28 12.41
N PRO A 7 13.32 8.62 12.43
CA PRO A 7 13.81 9.35 13.61
C PRO A 7 12.90 9.24 14.84
N LEU A 8 11.62 8.88 14.63
CA LEU A 8 10.65 8.68 15.70
C LEU A 8 10.55 7.22 16.16
N SER A 9 11.40 6.33 15.62
CA SER A 9 11.46 4.90 15.97
C SER A 9 10.10 4.21 15.90
N ILE A 10 9.34 4.49 14.84
CA ILE A 10 8.03 3.88 14.62
C ILE A 10 8.24 2.44 14.15
N HIS A 11 7.52 1.50 14.73
CA HIS A 11 7.58 0.08 14.40
C HIS A 11 6.21 -0.49 14.04
N GLY A 12 5.12 0.12 14.52
CA GLY A 12 3.75 -0.33 14.23
C GLY A 12 2.69 0.74 14.50
N LEU A 13 1.43 0.29 14.50
CA LEU A 13 0.28 1.16 14.77
C LEU A 13 0.21 1.60 16.24
N ASP A 14 0.65 0.75 17.17
CA ASP A 14 0.67 1.04 18.60
C ASP A 14 1.51 2.28 18.95
N ASP A 15 2.60 2.52 18.21
CA ASP A 15 3.48 3.68 18.41
C ASP A 15 2.82 5.02 18.03
N LEU A 16 1.63 4.99 17.42
CA LEU A 16 0.87 6.18 17.05
C LEU A 16 -0.11 6.61 18.15
N ILE A 17 -0.40 5.73 19.09
CA ILE A 17 -1.49 5.91 20.05
C ILE A 17 -1.08 6.83 21.19
N GLY A 18 -1.76 7.97 21.31
CA GLY A 18 -1.52 8.94 22.38
C GLY A 18 -0.18 9.67 22.25
N THR A 19 0.49 9.56 21.11
CA THR A 19 1.77 10.22 20.85
C THR A 19 1.57 11.53 20.08
N ARG A 20 2.68 12.23 19.80
CA ARG A 20 2.68 13.45 18.98
C ARG A 20 3.03 13.19 17.51
N VAL A 21 3.08 11.92 17.12
CA VAL A 21 3.38 11.50 15.75
C VAL A 21 2.22 11.91 14.84
N ARG A 22 2.46 12.78 13.86
CA ARG A 22 1.45 13.28 12.93
C ARG A 22 1.24 12.26 11.82
N PHE A 23 0.07 11.65 11.81
CA PHE A 23 -0.34 10.70 10.79
C PHE A 23 -0.99 11.40 9.59
N ILE A 24 -0.82 10.82 8.39
CA ILE A 24 -1.59 11.17 7.20
C ILE A 24 -2.20 9.91 6.57
N ASN A 25 -3.48 10.00 6.22
CA ASN A 25 -4.30 8.87 5.80
C ASN A 25 -4.60 8.90 4.29
N ARG A 26 -5.07 7.76 3.76
CA ARG A 26 -5.75 7.70 2.46
C ARG A 26 -7.24 8.00 2.68
N GLN A 27 -7.93 8.39 1.62
CA GLN A 27 -9.37 8.68 1.69
C GLN A 27 -10.21 7.44 2.12
N PRO A 28 -11.36 7.64 2.78
CA PRO A 28 -12.33 6.60 3.13
C PRO A 28 -12.72 5.75 1.93
N GLY A 29 -12.90 4.46 2.17
CA GLY A 29 -13.22 3.47 1.13
C GLY A 29 -12.02 3.02 0.28
N SER A 30 -10.83 3.62 0.43
CA SER A 30 -9.62 3.01 -0.11
C SER A 30 -9.29 1.71 0.63
N GLY A 31 -8.75 0.71 -0.08
CA GLY A 31 -8.38 -0.58 0.55
C GLY A 31 -7.44 -0.39 1.75
N THR A 32 -6.51 0.56 1.66
CA THR A 32 -5.62 0.95 2.75
C THR A 32 -6.35 1.50 3.98
N ARG A 33 -7.36 2.37 3.79
CA ARG A 33 -8.14 2.91 4.91
C ARG A 33 -9.04 1.84 5.53
N ILE A 34 -9.68 1.01 4.71
CA ILE A 34 -10.49 -0.13 5.17
C ILE A 34 -9.64 -1.07 6.02
N TRP A 35 -8.45 -1.44 5.54
CA TRP A 35 -7.52 -2.29 6.30
C TRP A 35 -7.10 -1.64 7.61
N LEU A 36 -6.74 -0.35 7.60
CA LEU A 36 -6.33 0.37 8.81
C LEU A 36 -7.44 0.39 9.87
N ASP A 37 -8.65 0.78 9.48
CA ASP A 37 -9.81 0.84 10.39
C ASP A 37 -10.05 -0.56 11.02
N GLN A 38 -10.00 -1.63 10.22
CA GLN A 38 -10.15 -3.00 10.70
C GLN A 38 -9.02 -3.45 11.64
N GLN A 39 -7.78 -3.05 11.37
CA GLN A 39 -6.65 -3.40 12.23
C GLN A 39 -6.70 -2.66 13.58
N LEU A 40 -7.09 -1.39 13.58
CA LEU A 40 -7.25 -0.65 14.83
C LEU A 40 -8.36 -1.26 15.70
N GLU A 41 -9.47 -1.67 15.10
CA GLU A 41 -10.54 -2.40 15.79
C GLU A 41 -10.03 -3.75 16.35
N HIS A 42 -9.31 -4.53 15.54
CA HIS A 42 -8.76 -5.83 15.96
C HIS A 42 -7.77 -5.72 17.12
N LEU A 43 -6.96 -4.65 17.13
CA LEU A 43 -5.96 -4.37 18.17
C LEU A 43 -6.54 -3.59 19.35
N GLU A 44 -7.84 -3.30 19.35
CA GLU A 44 -8.53 -2.48 20.37
C GLU A 44 -7.90 -1.08 20.56
N LEU A 45 -7.37 -0.50 19.48
CA LEU A 45 -6.76 0.83 19.48
C LEU A 45 -7.77 1.89 19.04
N ASP A 46 -7.92 2.96 19.84
CA ASP A 46 -8.82 4.06 19.49
C ASP A 46 -8.17 5.00 18.47
N CYS A 47 -8.73 5.06 17.27
CA CYS A 47 -8.26 5.93 16.20
C CYS A 47 -8.22 7.42 16.59
N LYS A 48 -9.04 7.85 17.56
CA LYS A 48 -9.04 9.22 18.08
C LYS A 48 -7.76 9.57 18.82
N GLN A 49 -7.01 8.57 19.26
CA GLN A 49 -5.70 8.75 19.89
C GLN A 49 -4.57 8.91 18.87
N ILE A 50 -4.85 8.73 17.57
CA ILE A 50 -3.89 8.97 16.49
C ILE A 50 -3.99 10.43 16.05
N LEU A 51 -2.92 11.18 16.27
CA LEU A 51 -2.87 12.58 15.87
C LEU A 51 -2.91 12.72 14.34
N GLY A 52 -3.98 13.33 13.82
CA GLY A 52 -4.15 13.55 12.38
C GLY A 52 -4.87 12.42 11.65
N TYR A 53 -5.55 11.52 12.37
CA TYR A 53 -6.30 10.41 11.77
C TYR A 53 -7.23 10.81 10.62
N GLU A 54 -7.92 11.94 10.79
CA GLU A 54 -8.87 12.53 9.83
C GLU A 54 -8.21 13.34 8.70
N ARG A 55 -6.88 13.48 8.70
CA ARG A 55 -6.15 14.11 7.60
C ARG A 55 -5.97 13.11 6.48
N GLU A 56 -6.40 13.47 5.28
CA GLU A 56 -6.52 12.53 4.18
C GLU A 56 -5.96 13.08 2.88
N VAL A 57 -5.41 12.18 2.07
CA VAL A 57 -4.96 12.45 0.70
C VAL A 57 -5.42 11.35 -0.25
N HIS A 58 -5.35 11.64 -1.55
CA HIS A 58 -5.98 10.85 -2.62
C HIS A 58 -5.05 9.92 -3.40
N THR A 59 -3.73 9.99 -3.19
CA THR A 59 -2.77 9.04 -3.76
C THR A 59 -1.70 8.60 -2.75
N HIS A 60 -1.06 7.46 -2.99
CA HIS A 60 0.09 7.01 -2.18
C HIS A 60 1.30 7.93 -2.32
N LEU A 61 1.49 8.54 -3.50
CA LEU A 61 2.54 9.53 -3.71
C LEU A 61 2.28 10.81 -2.91
N HIS A 62 1.02 11.21 -2.73
CA HIS A 62 0.70 12.37 -1.89
C HIS A 62 0.92 12.05 -0.40
N VAL A 63 0.70 10.81 0.04
CA VAL A 63 1.11 10.37 1.39
C VAL A 63 2.62 10.54 1.55
N ALA A 64 3.40 10.10 0.56
CA ALA A 64 4.85 10.24 0.57
C ALA A 64 5.29 11.72 0.59
N ASP A 65 4.67 12.59 -0.21
CA ASP A 65 4.96 14.02 -0.22
C ASP A 65 4.69 14.70 1.14
N GLU A 66 3.59 14.34 1.82
CA GLU A 66 3.28 14.87 3.15
C GLU A 66 4.34 14.49 4.19
N VAL A 67 4.86 13.26 4.14
CA VAL A 67 5.94 12.79 5.02
C VAL A 67 7.27 13.45 4.65
N LEU A 68 7.64 13.45 3.36
CA LEU A 68 8.89 14.01 2.87
C LEU A 68 9.02 15.51 3.14
N SER A 69 7.92 16.25 3.02
CA SER A 69 7.85 17.68 3.31
C SER A 69 7.74 18.03 4.80
N GLY A 70 7.67 17.02 5.68
CA GLY A 70 7.53 17.21 7.13
C GLY A 70 6.17 17.75 7.55
N ARG A 71 5.15 17.68 6.69
CA ARG A 71 3.75 18.01 7.04
C ARG A 71 3.06 16.87 7.78
N ALA A 72 3.56 15.66 7.63
CA ALA A 72 3.27 14.48 8.44
C ALA A 72 4.59 13.79 8.84
N ASP A 73 4.53 12.92 9.83
CA ASP A 73 5.68 12.13 10.30
C ASP A 73 5.61 10.68 9.77
N VAL A 74 4.40 10.20 9.49
CA VAL A 74 4.12 8.84 9.03
C VAL A 74 2.82 8.81 8.24
N GLY A 75 2.74 7.90 7.28
CA GLY A 75 1.50 7.61 6.60
C GLY A 75 1.45 6.19 6.04
N LEU A 76 0.25 5.69 5.84
CA LEU A 76 0.04 4.34 5.30
C LEU A 76 -0.08 4.39 3.76
N GLY A 77 0.64 3.51 3.08
CA GLY A 77 0.61 3.43 1.62
C GLY A 77 1.50 2.34 1.05
N LEU A 78 1.59 2.28 -0.27
CA LEU A 78 2.39 1.27 -0.97
C LEU A 78 3.89 1.48 -0.79
N GLN A 79 4.63 0.39 -0.66
CA GLN A 79 6.10 0.39 -0.56
C GLN A 79 6.74 1.04 -1.79
N ALA A 80 6.20 0.81 -2.99
CA ALA A 80 6.69 1.43 -4.22
C ALA A 80 6.69 2.97 -4.16
N ALA A 81 5.67 3.57 -3.54
CA ALA A 81 5.60 5.03 -3.37
C ALA A 81 6.67 5.54 -2.39
N ALA A 82 6.93 4.79 -1.31
CA ALA A 82 8.00 5.12 -0.37
C ALA A 82 9.38 5.05 -1.04
N ILE A 83 9.65 3.99 -1.80
CA ILE A 83 10.91 3.83 -2.56
C ILE A 83 11.10 4.98 -3.54
N GLN A 84 10.06 5.33 -4.31
CA GLN A 84 10.13 6.42 -5.29
C GLN A 84 10.41 7.79 -4.64
N SER A 85 9.99 7.98 -3.39
CA SER A 85 10.21 9.21 -2.62
C SER A 85 11.41 9.13 -1.67
N GLU A 86 12.24 8.09 -1.78
CA GLU A 86 13.42 7.87 -0.93
C GLU A 86 13.09 7.86 0.58
N LEU A 87 11.88 7.40 0.93
CA LEU A 87 11.41 7.26 2.30
C LEU A 87 11.64 5.84 2.83
N ASP A 88 11.76 5.74 4.15
CA ASP A 88 11.80 4.43 4.81
C ASP A 88 10.41 3.81 4.88
N PHE A 89 10.38 2.47 4.89
CA PHE A 89 9.15 1.70 4.86
C PHE A 89 9.13 0.62 5.92
N ILE A 90 8.02 0.55 6.65
CA ILE A 90 7.73 -0.48 7.65
C ILE A 90 6.65 -1.38 7.06
N PRO A 91 6.96 -2.64 6.71
CA PRO A 91 5.96 -3.57 6.19
C PRO A 91 4.94 -3.96 7.25
N LEU A 92 3.66 -3.86 6.92
CA LEU A 92 2.56 -4.29 7.81
C LEU A 92 1.86 -5.54 7.30
N PHE A 93 1.60 -5.61 5.99
CA PHE A 93 0.98 -6.76 5.34
C PHE A 93 1.29 -6.77 3.83
N ASN A 94 0.99 -7.88 3.17
CA ASN A 94 1.01 -7.97 1.72
C ASN A 94 -0.41 -7.84 1.17
N GLU A 95 -0.62 -6.91 0.24
CA GLU A 95 -1.86 -6.77 -0.50
C GLU A 95 -1.77 -7.55 -1.81
N ARG A 96 -2.78 -8.38 -2.09
CA ARG A 96 -2.89 -9.15 -3.32
C ARG A 96 -3.74 -8.41 -4.34
N TYR A 97 -3.25 -8.35 -5.57
CA TYR A 97 -3.98 -7.81 -6.72
C TYR A 97 -4.36 -8.95 -7.66
N ASP A 98 -5.65 -9.04 -7.99
CA ASP A 98 -6.17 -10.01 -8.95
C ASP A 98 -6.77 -9.27 -10.16
N LEU A 99 -6.54 -9.81 -11.35
CA LEU A 99 -7.20 -9.35 -12.58
C LEU A 99 -8.48 -10.17 -12.76
N VAL A 100 -9.63 -9.54 -12.56
CA VAL A 100 -10.95 -10.20 -12.68
C VAL A 100 -11.46 -10.08 -14.11
N ILE A 101 -11.78 -11.22 -14.71
CA ILE A 101 -12.26 -11.33 -16.10
C ILE A 101 -13.55 -12.16 -16.09
N PRO A 102 -14.63 -11.71 -16.75
CA PRO A 102 -15.82 -12.54 -16.94
C PRO A 102 -15.47 -13.84 -17.68
N GLU A 103 -16.01 -14.96 -17.22
CA GLU A 103 -15.67 -16.29 -17.74
C GLU A 103 -15.88 -16.40 -19.25
N GLU A 104 -16.96 -15.78 -19.77
CA GLU A 104 -17.27 -15.83 -21.20
C GLU A 104 -16.24 -15.10 -22.06
N GLN A 105 -15.46 -14.20 -21.46
CA GLN A 105 -14.43 -13.41 -22.14
C GLN A 105 -13.03 -14.01 -21.97
N PHE A 106 -12.82 -14.89 -20.99
CA PHE A 106 -11.50 -15.38 -20.62
C PHE A 106 -10.77 -16.05 -21.80
N HIS A 107 -11.50 -16.80 -22.63
CA HIS A 107 -10.97 -17.46 -23.82
C HIS A 107 -10.99 -16.59 -25.08
N SER A 108 -11.31 -15.29 -24.97
CA SER A 108 -11.35 -14.43 -26.13
C SER A 108 -9.94 -14.20 -26.70
N PRO A 109 -9.74 -14.29 -28.03
CA PRO A 109 -8.44 -14.06 -28.65
C PRO A 109 -7.85 -12.66 -28.36
N GLY A 110 -8.72 -11.68 -28.05
CA GLY A 110 -8.30 -10.33 -27.71
C GLY A 110 -7.60 -10.20 -26.35
N LEU A 111 -7.87 -11.10 -25.40
CA LEU A 111 -7.23 -11.07 -24.07
C LEU A 111 -5.95 -11.90 -24.02
N LEU A 112 -5.77 -12.84 -24.94
CA LEU A 112 -4.61 -13.76 -24.95
C LEU A 112 -3.26 -13.01 -24.82
N PRO A 113 -2.99 -11.90 -25.54
CA PRO A 113 -1.71 -11.20 -25.39
C PRO A 113 -1.49 -10.61 -23.99
N ALA A 114 -2.55 -10.15 -23.33
CA ALA A 114 -2.47 -9.62 -21.97
C ALA A 114 -2.20 -10.73 -20.95
N LEU A 115 -2.90 -11.87 -21.08
CA LEU A 115 -2.67 -13.05 -20.24
C LEU A 115 -1.25 -13.58 -20.41
N GLU A 116 -0.78 -13.78 -21.64
CA GLU A 116 0.61 -14.19 -21.93
C GLU A 116 1.64 -13.22 -21.33
N THR A 117 1.34 -11.91 -21.34
CA THR A 117 2.22 -10.90 -20.74
C THR A 117 2.38 -11.11 -19.23
N LEU A 118 1.32 -11.46 -18.50
CA LEU A 118 1.38 -11.75 -17.05
C LEU A 118 2.28 -12.94 -16.72
N HIS A 119 2.37 -13.93 -17.61
CA HIS A 119 3.30 -15.07 -17.46
C HIS A 119 4.75 -14.74 -17.85
N SER A 120 4.97 -13.65 -18.58
CA SER A 120 6.28 -13.38 -19.18
C SER A 120 7.33 -12.96 -18.14
N LYS A 121 8.55 -13.49 -18.30
CA LYS A 121 9.71 -13.08 -17.50
C LYS A 121 9.98 -11.57 -17.62
N LYS A 122 9.78 -11.01 -18.83
CA LYS A 122 9.98 -9.58 -19.10
C LYS A 122 9.06 -8.72 -18.25
N PHE A 123 7.79 -9.10 -18.13
CA PHE A 123 6.82 -8.39 -17.29
C PHE A 123 7.20 -8.48 -15.81
N ARG A 124 7.46 -9.69 -15.31
CA ARG A 124 7.86 -9.88 -13.90
C ARG A 124 9.09 -9.06 -13.52
N GLN A 125 10.10 -9.06 -14.38
CA GLN A 125 11.30 -8.23 -14.19
C GLN A 125 11.01 -6.73 -14.23
N ALA A 126 10.07 -6.29 -15.08
CA ALA A 126 9.68 -4.88 -15.12
C ALA A 126 9.00 -4.45 -13.82
N ILE A 127 8.11 -5.28 -13.26
CA ILE A 127 7.44 -5.03 -11.97
C ILE A 127 8.43 -5.06 -10.80
N GLU A 128 9.32 -6.05 -10.76
CA GLU A 128 10.37 -6.16 -9.73
C GLU A 128 11.27 -4.92 -9.67
N ARG A 129 11.57 -4.32 -10.84
CA ARG A 129 12.37 -3.08 -10.93
C ARG A 129 11.67 -1.86 -10.35
N LEU A 130 10.33 -1.84 -10.27
CA LEU A 130 9.61 -0.75 -9.60
C LEU A 130 9.86 -0.77 -8.09
N GLY A 131 10.23 -1.93 -7.53
CA GLY A 131 10.42 -2.12 -6.10
C GLY A 131 9.09 -2.17 -5.33
N GLY A 132 9.06 -2.91 -4.22
CA GLY A 132 7.88 -3.00 -3.37
C GLY A 132 6.72 -3.83 -3.93
N TYR A 133 6.95 -4.63 -4.98
CA TYR A 133 6.00 -5.58 -5.55
C TYR A 133 6.56 -6.99 -5.56
N ASN A 134 5.68 -7.98 -5.35
CA ASN A 134 6.00 -9.40 -5.46
C ASN A 134 5.26 -10.00 -6.67
N THR A 135 5.99 -10.71 -7.53
CA THR A 135 5.49 -11.30 -8.78
C THR A 135 5.27 -12.81 -8.72
N GLN A 136 5.44 -13.44 -7.54
CA GLN A 136 5.39 -14.90 -7.35
C GLN A 136 4.12 -15.54 -7.93
N ASN A 137 2.97 -14.87 -7.77
CA ASN A 137 1.67 -15.38 -8.24
C ASN A 137 1.22 -14.75 -9.58
N SER A 138 2.09 -14.02 -10.27
CA SER A 138 1.71 -13.35 -11.52
C SER A 138 1.40 -14.37 -12.63
N GLY A 139 0.21 -14.27 -13.21
CA GLY A 139 -0.33 -15.22 -14.18
C GLY A 139 -0.94 -16.47 -13.56
N VAL A 140 -1.00 -16.60 -12.22
CA VAL A 140 -1.72 -17.72 -11.62
C VAL A 140 -3.22 -17.50 -11.79
N GLU A 141 -3.85 -18.36 -12.58
CA GLU A 141 -5.30 -18.42 -12.75
C GLU A 141 -5.95 -19.01 -11.49
N ILE A 142 -7.01 -18.38 -11.01
CA ILE A 142 -7.86 -18.92 -9.93
C ILE A 142 -9.27 -19.06 -10.49
N PRO A 143 -9.81 -20.29 -10.60
CA PRO A 143 -11.22 -20.48 -10.89
C PRO A 143 -12.05 -20.00 -9.70
N MET A 144 -13.06 -19.16 -9.96
CA MET A 144 -14.02 -18.68 -8.95
C MET A 144 -15.29 -19.52 -8.96
#